data_AF-A0A6I4MAB0-F1
#
_entry.id   AF-A0A6I4MAB0-F1
#
_cell.length_a   1.000
_cell.length_b   1.000
_cell.length_c   1.000
_cell.angle_alpha   90.00
_cell.angle_beta   90.00
_cell.angle_gamma   90.00
#
_symmetry.space_group_name_H-M   'P 1'
#
loop_
_entity.id
_entity.type
_entity.pdbx_description
1 polymer ?
#
loop_
_entity_poly.entity_id
_entity_poly.type
_entity_poly.pdbx_seq_one_letter_code
_entity_poly.pdbx_strand_id
1 'polypeptide(L)'
;MQSAMAVPAINGWSVVLENRTYVATRTESLTDYQRHWGAVSEVEARTDVELWVLCDAQRRLAERLALAEAAGPGIAPNPKVNTRRASQDEPSWLATSQCESLVSSADEATCS
;
A
#
# COMPACT_ATOMS: atom_id res chain seq x y z
N MET A 1 -5.64 7.93 33.83
CA MET A 1 -4.32 8.53 33.55
C MET A 1 -4.00 8.21 32.10
N GLN A 2 -4.14 9.18 31.18
CA GLN A 2 -3.70 9.00 29.80
C GLN A 2 -2.18 9.13 29.81
N SER A 3 -1.45 8.04 29.64
CA SER A 3 -0.03 8.12 29.31
C SER A 3 0.08 8.98 28.06
N ALA A 4 0.78 10.11 28.16
CA ALA A 4 1.21 10.84 26.98
C ALA A 4 2.03 9.85 26.14
N MET A 5 1.47 9.38 25.02
CA MET A 5 2.20 8.51 24.10
C MET A 5 3.39 9.31 23.59
N ALA A 6 4.59 8.90 23.98
CA ALA A 6 5.81 9.51 23.51
C ALA A 6 5.92 9.29 22.00
N VAL A 7 6.23 10.36 21.27
CA VAL A 7 6.48 10.28 19.84
C VAL A 7 7.89 9.69 19.64
N PRO A 8 8.05 8.59 18.89
CA PRO A 8 9.35 7.97 18.68
C PRO A 8 10.25 8.87 17.82
N ALA A 9 11.52 8.98 18.20
CA ALA A 9 12.54 9.64 17.40
C ALA A 9 13.10 8.65 16.37
N ILE A 10 12.88 8.92 15.08
CA ILE A 10 13.37 8.10 13.97
C ILE A 10 14.28 8.96 13.10
N ASN A 11 15.52 8.50 12.87
CA ASN A 11 16.50 9.28 12.11
C ASN A 11 16.03 9.54 10.66
N GLY A 12 16.08 10.79 10.22
CA GLY A 12 15.63 11.21 8.89
C GLY A 12 14.11 11.39 8.76
N TRP A 13 13.35 11.31 9.86
CA TRP A 13 11.90 11.45 9.87
C TRP A 13 11.43 12.39 10.99
N SER A 14 10.51 13.29 10.65
CA SER A 14 9.71 14.06 11.59
C SER A 14 8.43 13.30 11.87
N VAL A 15 8.19 12.92 13.12
CA VAL A 15 7.01 12.14 13.50
C VAL A 15 6.06 13.02 14.30
N VAL A 16 4.78 12.91 14.01
CA VAL A 16 3.68 13.47 14.81
C VAL A 16 2.67 12.37 15.14
N LEU A 17 1.96 12.52 16.26
CA LEU A 17 0.87 11.63 16.63
C LEU A 17 -0.45 12.39 16.51
N GLU A 18 -1.23 12.06 15.50
CA GLU A 18 -2.50 12.71 15.18
C GLU A 18 -3.63 11.69 15.22
N ASN A 19 -4.69 11.95 15.99
CA ASN A 19 -5.88 11.08 16.04
C ASN A 19 -5.56 9.59 16.30
N ARG A 20 -4.54 9.29 17.13
CA ARG A 20 -4.02 7.94 17.43
C ARG A 20 -3.33 7.24 16.25
N THR A 21 -2.92 7.99 15.24
CA THR A 21 -2.12 7.54 14.11
C THR A 21 -0.80 8.29 14.12
N TYR A 22 0.29 7.57 14.02
CA TYR A 22 1.59 8.17 13.78
C TYR A 22 1.69 8.56 12.31
N VAL A 23 2.02 9.82 12.05
CA VAL A 23 2.35 10.31 10.72
C VAL A 23 3.82 10.68 10.76
N ALA A 24 4.62 10.05 9.90
CA ALA A 24 6.03 10.38 9.75
C ALA A 24 6.28 10.99 8.37
N THR A 25 6.83 12.19 8.38
CA THR A 25 7.26 12.92 7.18
C THR A 25 8.77 12.91 7.11
N ARG A 26 9.33 12.52 5.96
CA ARG A 26 10.77 12.47 5.75
C ARG A 26 11.36 13.88 5.77
N THR A 27 12.50 14.06 6.43
CA THR A 27 13.18 15.37 6.52
C THR A 27 13.88 15.77 5.22
N GLU A 28 14.27 14.78 4.41
CA GLU A 28 14.93 14.98 3.13
C GLU A 28 13.93 14.87 1.98
N SER A 29 14.13 15.70 0.95
CA SER A 29 13.35 15.62 -0.29
C SER A 29 13.75 14.42 -1.14
N LEU A 30 12.75 13.74 -1.71
CA LEU A 30 12.94 12.70 -2.72
C LEU A 30 13.13 13.29 -4.12
N THR A 31 13.98 12.66 -4.94
CA THR A 31 14.11 12.98 -6.38
C THR A 31 12.89 12.49 -7.16
N ASP A 32 12.65 13.03 -8.36
CA ASP A 32 11.56 12.58 -9.22
C ASP A 32 11.72 11.11 -9.62
N TYR A 33 12.95 10.66 -9.85
CA TYR A 33 13.27 9.26 -10.08
C TYR A 33 12.81 8.39 -8.89
N GLN A 34 13.17 8.78 -7.66
CA GLN A 34 12.82 8.01 -6.47
C GLN A 34 11.31 7.92 -6.25
N ARG A 35 10.58 9.04 -6.43
CA ARG A 35 9.12 9.07 -6.32
C ARG A 35 8.46 8.21 -7.39
N HIS A 36 8.95 8.30 -8.63
CA HIS A 36 8.45 7.51 -9.74
C HIS A 36 8.53 6.00 -9.47
N TRP A 37 9.59 5.56 -8.78
CA TRP A 37 9.79 4.16 -8.41
C TRP A 37 9.18 3.75 -7.05
N GLY A 38 8.40 4.62 -6.42
CA GLY A 38 7.56 4.28 -5.26
C GLY A 38 8.14 4.63 -3.90
N ALA A 39 9.23 5.40 -3.82
CA ALA A 39 9.62 6.02 -2.56
C ALA A 39 8.61 7.12 -2.19
N VAL A 40 8.19 7.15 -0.92
CA VAL A 40 7.23 8.14 -0.41
C VAL A 40 7.87 9.04 0.63
N SER A 41 7.41 10.29 0.70
CA SER A 41 7.86 11.28 1.68
C SER A 41 7.09 11.20 3.00
N GLU A 42 5.98 10.46 3.03
CA GLU A 42 5.10 10.35 4.18
C GLU A 42 4.65 8.91 4.37
N VAL A 43 4.59 8.47 5.63
CA VAL A 43 4.07 7.16 6.02
C VAL A 43 3.18 7.30 7.25
N GLU A 44 2.13 6.48 7.31
CA GLU A 44 1.21 6.42 8.45
C GLU A 44 1.29 5.05 9.11
N ALA A 45 1.18 5.01 10.44
CA ALA A 45 1.19 3.78 11.22
C ALA A 45 0.30 3.90 12.47
N ARG A 46 -0.27 2.78 12.91
CA ARG A 46 -1.07 2.73 14.15
C ARG A 46 -0.24 2.36 15.37
N THR A 47 0.96 1.83 15.16
CA THR A 47 1.87 1.42 16.23
C THR A 47 3.27 1.97 15.97
N ASP A 48 4.04 2.14 17.04
CA ASP A 48 5.44 2.53 17.00
C ASP A 48 6.31 1.54 16.22
N VAL A 49 6.06 0.23 16.39
CA VAL A 49 6.77 -0.83 15.67
C VAL A 49 6.50 -0.78 14.17
N GLU A 50 5.22 -0.64 13.78
CA GLU A 50 4.84 -0.48 12.37
C GLU A 50 5.48 0.76 11.77
N LEU A 51 5.46 1.89 12.48
CA LEU A 51 6.10 3.12 12.05
C LEU A 51 7.59 2.91 11.78
N TRP A 52 8.29 2.27 12.70
CA TRP A 52 9.72 2.01 12.58
C TRP A 52 10.04 1.16 11.35
N VAL A 53 9.26 0.11 11.11
CA VAL A 53 9.41 -0.78 9.95
C VAL A 53 9.16 -0.03 8.64
N LEU A 54 8.11 0.79 8.57
CA LEU A 54 7.79 1.56 7.37
C LEU A 54 8.89 2.59 7.07
N CYS A 55 9.35 3.32 8.07
CA CYS A 55 10.43 4.31 7.93
C CYS A 55 11.75 3.65 7.50
N ASP A 56 12.12 2.50 8.08
CA ASP A 56 13.33 1.76 7.69
C ASP A 56 13.24 1.23 6.26
N ALA A 57 12.09 0.66 5.88
CA ALA A 57 11.86 0.16 4.53
C ALA A 57 11.93 1.28 3.49
N GLN A 58 11.29 2.42 3.74
CA GLN A 58 11.33 3.59 2.85
C GLN A 58 12.73 4.18 2.73
N ARG A 59 13.48 4.24 3.84
CA ARG A 59 14.89 4.68 3.83
C ARG A 59 15.75 3.78 2.94
N ARG A 60 15.70 2.46 3.14
CA ARG A 60 16.45 1.48 2.33
C ARG A 60 16.07 1.51 0.86
N LEU A 61 14.78 1.71 0.56
CA LEU A 61 14.29 1.85 -0.82
C LEU A 61 14.92 3.09 -1.47
N ALA A 62 14.84 4.25 -0.81
CA ALA A 62 15.41 5.48 -1.33
C ALA A 62 16.94 5.41 -1.49
N GLU A 63 17.66 4.81 -0.53
CA GLU A 63 19.10 4.56 -0.64
C GLU A 63 19.43 3.71 -1.89
N ARG A 64 18.66 2.66 -2.16
CA ARG A 64 18.86 1.83 -3.37
C ARG A 64 18.51 2.56 -4.66
N LEU A 65 17.45 3.37 -4.66
CA LEU A 65 17.07 4.16 -5.83
C LEU A 65 18.11 5.24 -6.12
N ALA A 66 18.72 5.85 -5.09
CA ALA A 66 19.84 6.77 -5.27
C ALA A 66 21.05 6.10 -5.94
N LEU A 67 21.37 4.86 -5.55
CA LEU A 67 22.42 4.08 -6.20
C LEU A 67 22.08 3.74 -7.65
N ALA A 68 20.83 3.38 -7.94
CA ALA A 68 20.38 3.10 -9.30
C ALA A 68 20.40 4.36 -10.18
N GLU A 69 19.97 5.51 -9.64
CA GLU A 69 20.02 6.81 -10.30
C GLU A 69 21.46 7.21 -10.64
N ALA A 70 22.40 7.00 -9.70
CA ALA A 70 23.83 7.26 -9.92
C ALA A 70 24.49 6.30 -10.92
N ALA A 71 24.03 5.05 -11.01
CA ALA A 71 24.55 4.06 -11.96
C ALA A 71 24.11 4.29 -13.42
N GLY A 72 23.08 5.11 -13.64
CA GLY A 72 22.60 5.47 -14.98
C GLY A 72 21.67 4.43 -15.63
N PRO A 73 21.23 4.68 -16.89
CA PRO A 73 20.06 4.03 -17.52
C PRO A 73 20.10 2.52 -17.75
N GLY A 74 21.19 1.83 -17.40
CA GLY A 74 21.37 0.40 -17.68
C GLY A 74 20.72 -0.55 -16.65
N ILE A 75 20.34 -0.04 -15.47
CA ILE A 75 19.82 -0.86 -14.36
C ILE A 75 18.53 -0.22 -13.83
N ALA A 76 17.46 -0.25 -14.64
CA ALA A 76 16.14 0.11 -14.15
C ALA A 76 15.58 -1.02 -13.26
N PRO A 77 15.12 -0.73 -12.02
CA PRO A 77 14.41 -1.72 -11.23
C PRO A 77 13.12 -2.15 -11.96
N ASN A 78 12.84 -3.46 -11.99
CA ASN A 78 11.79 -4.03 -12.83
C ASN A 78 10.38 -3.49 -12.46
N PRO A 79 9.67 -2.81 -13.37
CA PRO A 79 8.38 -2.15 -13.09
C PRO A 79 7.23 -3.13 -12.76
N LYS A 80 7.39 -4.44 -13.01
CA LYS A 80 6.32 -5.43 -12.82
C LYS A 80 5.94 -5.70 -11.36
N VAL A 81 6.69 -5.18 -10.39
CA VAL A 81 6.41 -5.40 -8.96
C VAL A 81 5.29 -4.46 -8.44
N ASN A 82 5.08 -3.30 -9.06
CA ASN A 82 4.15 -2.27 -8.55
C ASN A 82 2.66 -2.50 -8.92
N THR A 83 2.35 -3.46 -9.79
CA THR A 83 0.98 -3.64 -10.32
C THR A 83 0.02 -4.48 -9.46
N ARG A 84 0.41 -5.00 -8.28
CA ARG A 84 -0.50 -5.82 -7.46
C ARG A 84 -1.44 -5.05 -6.52
N ARG A 85 -1.26 -3.74 -6.32
CA ARG A 85 -2.09 -2.98 -5.36
C ARG A 85 -3.33 -2.33 -5.97
N ALA A 86 -3.46 -2.30 -7.29
CA ALA A 86 -4.60 -1.68 -7.97
C ALA A 86 -5.76 -2.65 -8.27
N SER A 87 -5.66 -3.93 -7.89
CA SER A 87 -6.67 -4.96 -8.20
C SER A 87 -7.26 -5.66 -6.96
N GLN A 88 -7.10 -5.08 -5.77
CA GLN A 88 -7.69 -5.62 -4.53
C GLN A 88 -8.54 -4.54 -3.83
N ASP A 89 -9.52 -4.00 -4.55
CA ASP A 89 -10.68 -3.35 -3.97
C ASP A 89 -11.92 -3.76 -4.78
N GLU A 90 -12.53 -4.87 -4.39
CA GLU A 90 -13.96 -5.17 -4.58
C GLU A 90 -14.31 -6.39 -3.70
N PRO A 91 -14.96 -6.21 -2.55
CA PRO A 91 -15.48 -7.32 -1.76
C PRO A 91 -16.73 -7.92 -2.43
N SER A 92 -16.63 -9.16 -2.92
CA SER A 92 -17.66 -9.89 -3.66
C SER A 92 -18.86 -10.40 -2.82
N TRP A 93 -19.41 -9.58 -1.93
CA TRP A 93 -20.53 -9.98 -1.06
C TRP A 93 -21.86 -9.25 -1.32
N LEU A 94 -22.02 -8.58 -2.46
CA LEU A 94 -23.29 -7.91 -2.84
C LEU A 94 -24.05 -8.56 -4.00
N ALA A 95 -23.94 -9.87 -4.18
CA ALA A 95 -24.81 -10.62 -5.12
C ALA A 95 -25.66 -11.67 -4.38
N THR A 96 -26.34 -11.26 -3.31
CA THR A 96 -27.43 -12.03 -2.72
C THR A 96 -28.69 -11.19 -2.81
N SER A 97 -29.47 -11.35 -3.89
CA SER A 97 -30.93 -11.19 -3.88
C SER A 97 -31.48 -11.37 -5.29
N GLN A 98 -31.88 -12.60 -5.62
CA GLN A 98 -33.17 -12.86 -6.26
C GLN A 98 -33.50 -14.34 -6.08
N CYS A 99 -34.31 -14.60 -5.06
CA CYS A 99 -34.92 -15.89 -4.81
C CYS A 99 -36.01 -16.19 -5.86
N GLU A 100 -35.98 -17.43 -6.34
CA GLU A 100 -37.11 -18.34 -6.54
C GLU A 100 -38.46 -17.81 -7.03
N SER A 101 -38.80 -18.19 -8.26
CA SER A 101 -40.12 -18.67 -8.71
C SER A 101 -39.91 -19.19 -10.15
N LEU A 102 -40.25 -20.38 -10.61
CA LEU A 102 -41.17 -21.42 -10.17
C LEU A 102 -40.79 -22.75 -10.85
N VAL A 103 -41.20 -23.82 -10.18
CA VAL A 103 -41.02 -25.24 -10.45
C VAL A 103 -41.86 -25.74 -11.65
N SER A 104 -41.29 -26.73 -12.36
CA SER A 104 -41.92 -27.86 -13.06
C SER A 104 -42.79 -27.62 -14.30
N SER A 105 -42.36 -28.16 -15.44
CA SER A 105 -43.08 -29.27 -16.09
C SER A 105 -42.18 -29.94 -17.12
N ALA A 106 -42.11 -31.27 -17.05
CA ALA A 106 -41.70 -32.13 -18.14
C ALA A 106 -42.67 -31.95 -19.33
N ASP A 107 -42.17 -32.09 -20.55
CA ASP A 107 -42.91 -32.73 -21.64
C ASP A 107 -41.98 -33.14 -22.80
N GLU A 108 -42.40 -34.23 -23.44
CA GLU A 108 -41.74 -35.05 -24.44
C GLU A 108 -41.46 -34.40 -25.82
N ALA A 109 -40.64 -35.12 -26.59
CA ALA A 109 -40.77 -35.38 -28.05
C ALA A 109 -39.94 -34.56 -29.06
N THR A 110 -38.95 -35.27 -29.63
CA THR A 110 -38.69 -35.52 -31.06
C THR A 110 -38.42 -34.38 -32.05
N CYS A 111 -37.23 -34.39 -32.65
CA CYS A 111 -36.88 -34.18 -34.08
C CYS A 111 -35.34 -34.16 -34.19
N SER A 112 -34.63 -34.74 -35.16
CA SER A 112 -34.88 -35.58 -36.35
C SER A 112 -33.61 -36.36 -36.62
#